data_AF-A0A7Y8LHP2-F1
#
_entry.id   AF-A0A7Y8LHP2-F1
#
_cell.length_a   1.000
_cell.length_b   1.000
_cell.length_c   1.000
_cell.angle_alpha   90.00
_cell.angle_beta   90.00
_cell.angle_gamma   90.00
#
_symmetry.space_group_name_H-M   'P 1'
#
loop_
_entity.id
_entity.type
_entity.pdbx_description
1 polymer ?
#
loop_
_entity_poly.entity_id
_entity_poly.type
_entity_poly.pdbx_seq_one_letter_code
_entity_poly.pdbx_strand_id
1 'polypeptide(L)'
;MKLRGSRHVSHMLDVETAGRASLLALEHVKRPFAYRLKVQEGDEIVERTVDLIETLNYLLGLHVKKLREFRVGTEGNAQRRRASNGASNPPNGPRLYRAVLGEDRHGQCVVVLWRGSDGLENTPEALQQDREFIERTILPALLDGNGRPARLLVNQPFTGAAEAIEPEFHRLMFAPLG
;
A
#
# COMPACT_ATOMS: atom_id res chain seq x y z
N MET A 1 12.75 46.64 -6.92
CA MET A 1 13.01 45.32 -7.52
C MET A 1 11.76 44.44 -7.34
N LYS A 2 11.20 43.96 -8.44
CA LYS A 2 10.06 43.04 -8.60
C LYS A 2 10.71 41.87 -9.39
N LEU A 3 10.62 40.58 -9.07
CA LEU A 3 9.44 39.73 -8.94
C LEU A 3 9.78 38.43 -8.16
N ARG A 4 8.72 37.84 -7.61
CA ARG A 4 8.62 36.51 -7.00
C ARG A 4 9.14 35.40 -7.93
N GLY A 5 9.82 34.41 -7.37
CA GLY A 5 10.04 33.11 -8.01
C GLY A 5 9.23 32.03 -7.27
N SER A 6 8.05 31.70 -7.81
CA SER A 6 7.28 30.50 -7.43
C SER A 6 8.14 29.26 -7.63
N ARG A 7 8.22 28.39 -6.62
CA ARG A 7 8.69 27.02 -6.82
C ARG A 7 7.58 26.24 -7.54
N HIS A 8 7.64 26.22 -8.87
CA HIS A 8 6.87 25.24 -9.64
C HIS A 8 7.56 23.89 -9.48
N VAL A 9 6.97 22.99 -8.69
CA VAL A 9 7.22 21.55 -8.83
C VAL A 9 6.30 21.09 -9.96
N SER A 10 6.77 21.22 -11.18
CA SER A 10 6.15 20.63 -12.36
C SER A 10 7.10 19.58 -12.91
N HIS A 11 6.53 18.56 -13.54
CA HIS A 11 7.17 17.34 -14.07
C HIS A 11 7.26 16.18 -13.07
N MET A 12 6.11 15.81 -12.52
CA MET A 12 5.81 14.40 -12.27
C MET A 12 5.25 13.84 -13.58
N LEU A 13 5.74 12.67 -14.02
CA LEU A 13 5.29 11.88 -15.18
C LEU A 13 5.79 12.33 -16.56
N ASP A 14 6.81 11.65 -17.06
CA ASP A 14 6.96 11.44 -18.51
C ASP A 14 7.64 10.10 -18.86
N VAL A 15 7.31 9.04 -18.12
CA VAL A 15 7.68 7.66 -18.51
C VAL A 15 6.52 6.70 -18.30
N GLU A 16 5.30 7.05 -18.70
CA GLU A 16 4.21 6.06 -18.77
C GLU A 16 3.40 6.23 -20.06
N THR A 17 3.92 5.61 -21.12
CA THR A 17 3.20 5.45 -22.38
C THR A 17 1.91 4.65 -22.12
N ALA A 18 0.77 5.23 -22.53
CA ALA A 18 -0.58 4.68 -22.42
C ALA A 18 -0.62 3.18 -22.81
N GLY A 19 -0.81 2.32 -21.81
CA GLY A 19 -0.84 0.86 -21.95
C GLY A 19 0.16 0.11 -21.04
N ARG A 20 1.26 0.76 -20.62
CA ARG A 20 2.26 0.18 -19.68
C ARG A 20 2.11 0.65 -18.23
N ALA A 21 1.35 1.73 -18.02
CA ALA A 21 1.04 2.32 -16.70
C ALA A 21 0.41 1.30 -15.72
N SER A 22 -0.49 0.44 -16.20
CA SER A 22 -1.17 -0.56 -15.37
C SER A 22 -0.22 -1.66 -14.86
N LEU A 23 0.68 -2.14 -15.72
CA LEU A 23 1.67 -3.16 -15.38
C LEU A 23 2.73 -2.62 -14.40
N LEU A 24 3.22 -1.39 -14.62
CA LEU A 24 4.16 -0.72 -13.73
C LEU A 24 3.50 -0.39 -12.37
N ALA A 25 2.27 0.13 -12.36
CA ALA A 25 1.54 0.40 -11.12
C ALA A 25 1.29 -0.86 -10.27
N LEU A 26 1.01 -2.01 -10.91
CA LEU A 26 0.81 -3.31 -10.24
C LEU A 26 2.11 -3.88 -9.66
N GLU A 27 3.24 -3.77 -10.37
CA GLU A 27 4.54 -4.20 -9.81
C GLU A 27 4.93 -3.38 -8.57
N HIS A 28 4.55 -2.11 -8.55
CA HIS A 28 4.86 -1.15 -7.49
C HIS A 28 4.13 -1.43 -6.17
N VAL A 29 2.87 -1.87 -6.22
CA VAL A 29 2.10 -2.25 -5.01
C VAL A 29 2.36 -3.68 -4.54
N LYS A 30 3.03 -4.51 -5.34
CA LYS A 30 3.36 -5.90 -4.98
C LYS A 30 4.27 -5.98 -3.75
N ARG A 31 5.16 -5.00 -3.62
CA ARG A 31 6.14 -4.88 -2.53
C ARG A 31 6.00 -3.51 -1.87
N PRO A 32 4.89 -3.24 -1.16
CA PRO A 32 4.53 -1.90 -0.73
C PRO A 32 5.51 -1.31 0.30
N PHE A 33 6.26 -2.16 0.99
CA PHE A 33 7.24 -1.74 2.00
C PHE A 33 8.61 -1.40 1.41
N ALA A 34 8.88 -1.78 0.16
CA ALA A 34 10.14 -1.56 -0.53
C ALA A 34 10.01 -0.50 -1.65
N TYR A 35 8.91 0.23 -1.68
CA TYR A 35 8.55 1.10 -2.79
C TYR A 35 9.54 2.26 -2.95
N ARG A 36 9.95 2.50 -4.20
CA ARG A 36 10.80 3.62 -4.60
C ARG A 36 10.16 4.35 -5.76
N LEU A 37 10.20 5.68 -5.69
CA LEU A 37 9.75 6.57 -6.74
C LEU A 37 10.96 7.08 -7.52
N LYS A 38 10.88 7.06 -8.85
CA LYS A 38 11.84 7.75 -9.73
C LYS A 38 11.32 9.16 -9.98
N VAL A 39 12.05 10.15 -9.52
CA VAL A 39 11.70 11.57 -9.66
C VAL A 39 12.68 12.20 -10.65
N GLN A 40 12.17 12.96 -11.61
CA GLN A 40 13.03 13.78 -12.47
C GLN A 40 13.34 15.11 -11.77
N GLU A 41 14.61 15.35 -11.49
CA GLU A 41 15.14 16.58 -10.91
C GLU A 41 16.04 17.26 -11.96
N GLY A 42 15.46 18.16 -12.76
CA GLY A 42 16.16 18.75 -13.92
C GLY A 42 16.37 17.72 -15.04
N ASP A 43 17.64 17.48 -15.40
CA ASP A 43 18.04 16.49 -16.40
C ASP A 43 18.37 15.11 -15.79
N GLU A 44 18.28 14.95 -14.47
CA GLU A 44 18.60 13.71 -13.77
C GLU A 44 17.34 12.97 -13.28
N ILE A 45 17.37 11.64 -13.33
CA ILE A 45 16.36 10.78 -12.70
C ILE A 45 16.94 10.27 -11.38
N VAL A 46 16.32 10.64 -10.27
CA VAL A 46 16.76 10.26 -8.93
C VAL A 46 15.76 9.32 -8.27
N GLU A 47 16.24 8.21 -7.72
CA GLU A 47 15.41 7.31 -6.91
C GLU A 47 15.26 7.85 -5.49
N ARG A 48 14.00 7.94 -5.03
CA ARG A 48 13.62 8.33 -3.67
C ARG A 48 12.82 7.21 -3.02
N THR A 49 13.18 6.87 -1.79
CA THR A 49 12.36 5.98 -0.95
C THR A 49 11.13 6.74 -0.48
N VAL A 50 9.95 6.15 -0.64
CA VAL A 50 8.67 6.76 -0.23
C VAL A 50 7.99 5.82 0.77
N ASP A 51 7.48 6.36 1.88
CA ASP A 51 6.52 5.62 2.70
C ASP A 51 5.16 5.62 1.98
N LEU A 52 4.97 4.59 1.16
CA LEU A 52 3.79 4.43 0.33
C LEU A 52 2.50 4.39 1.15
N ILE A 53 2.57 3.82 2.36
CA ILE A 53 1.39 3.59 3.20
C ILE A 53 0.93 4.90 3.80
N GLU A 54 1.86 5.65 4.38
CA GLU A 54 1.56 6.99 4.90
C GLU A 54 1.07 7.92 3.79
N THR A 55 1.77 7.90 2.63
CA THR A 55 1.42 8.73 1.48
C THR A 55 0.00 8.42 0.98
N LEU A 56 -0.35 7.15 0.79
CA LEU A 56 -1.69 6.81 0.32
C LEU A 56 -2.76 7.17 1.35
N ASN A 57 -2.53 6.90 2.65
CA ASN A 57 -3.52 7.25 3.68
C ASN A 57 -3.80 8.75 3.70
N TYR A 58 -2.76 9.57 3.53
CA TYR A 58 -2.89 11.02 3.41
C TYR A 58 -3.70 11.41 2.16
N LEU A 59 -3.38 10.84 1.00
CA LEU A 59 -4.06 11.14 -0.26
C LEU A 59 -5.52 10.65 -0.29
N LEU A 60 -5.83 9.55 0.41
CA LEU A 60 -7.21 9.09 0.63
C LEU A 60 -7.99 10.03 1.57
N GLY A 61 -7.32 10.98 2.22
CA GLY A 61 -7.93 11.89 3.19
C GLY A 61 -8.38 11.18 4.46
N LEU A 62 -7.71 10.08 4.84
CA LEU A 62 -8.08 9.30 6.02
C LEU A 62 -7.54 9.96 7.30
N HIS A 63 -8.43 10.19 8.26
CA HIS A 63 -8.02 10.42 9.64
C HIS A 63 -7.67 9.09 10.30
N VAL A 64 -6.39 8.75 10.33
CA VAL A 64 -5.89 7.49 10.92
C VAL A 64 -6.20 7.44 12.43
N LYS A 65 -6.81 6.35 12.87
CA LYS A 65 -7.10 6.05 14.28
C LYS A 65 -6.15 4.99 14.85
N LYS A 66 -5.83 3.96 14.06
CA LYS A 66 -4.89 2.91 14.45
C LYS A 66 -4.05 2.46 13.28
N LEU A 67 -2.81 2.10 13.57
CA LEU A 67 -1.91 1.42 12.65
C LEU A 67 -1.28 0.23 13.38
N ARG A 68 -1.37 -0.96 12.80
CA ARG A 68 -0.86 -2.21 13.40
C ARG A 68 -0.12 -3.06 12.37
N GLU A 69 0.93 -3.73 12.84
CA GLU A 69 1.65 -4.74 12.07
C GLU A 69 1.24 -6.14 12.50
N PHE A 70 1.09 -7.04 11.53
CA PHE A 70 0.85 -8.47 11.76
C PHE A 70 1.82 -9.30 10.91
N ARG A 71 2.18 -10.49 11.38
CA ARG A 71 3.06 -11.42 10.65
C ARG A 71 2.46 -12.83 10.68
N VAL A 72 2.52 -13.55 9.55
CA VAL A 72 2.11 -14.96 9.47
C VAL A 72 3.18 -15.77 8.73
N GLY A 73 3.63 -16.88 9.31
CA GLY A 73 4.65 -17.76 8.73
C GLY A 73 5.13 -18.80 9.73
N THR A 74 5.65 -19.94 9.24
CA THR A 74 6.15 -21.03 10.09
C THR A 74 7.41 -20.59 10.83
N GLU A 75 7.35 -20.63 12.16
CA GLU A 75 8.49 -20.41 13.04
C GLU A 75 9.53 -21.51 12.81
N GLY A 76 10.53 -21.23 11.96
CA GLY A 76 11.71 -22.08 11.77
C GLY A 76 13.05 -21.33 11.86
N ASN A 77 13.06 -20.00 11.77
CA ASN A 77 14.28 -19.19 11.99
C ASN A 77 14.00 -17.75 12.45
N ALA A 78 12.88 -17.50 13.13
CA ALA A 78 12.46 -16.17 13.59
C ALA A 78 13.35 -15.59 14.71
N GLN A 79 14.66 -15.80 14.66
CA GLN A 79 15.62 -15.07 15.46
C GLN A 79 15.85 -13.69 14.83
N ARG A 80 15.11 -12.70 15.35
CA ARG A 80 15.44 -11.27 15.39
C ARG A 80 16.39 -10.78 14.30
N ARG A 81 15.88 -10.50 13.10
CA ARG A 81 16.42 -9.40 12.31
C ARG A 81 15.54 -8.18 12.58
N ARG A 82 16.14 -7.18 13.21
CA ARG A 82 15.57 -5.82 13.33
C ARG A 82 14.98 -5.46 11.97
N ALA A 83 13.78 -4.88 11.97
CA ALA A 83 13.21 -4.23 10.81
C ALA A 83 14.21 -3.19 10.29
N SER A 84 15.06 -3.60 9.35
CA SER A 84 16.00 -2.74 8.66
C SER A 84 15.52 -2.64 7.24
N ASN A 85 14.89 -1.51 6.94
CA ASN A 85 14.70 -0.92 5.63
C ASN A 85 14.10 -1.84 4.55
N GLY A 86 12.77 -1.84 4.47
CA GLY A 86 12.03 -2.15 3.25
C GLY A 86 12.06 -3.60 2.78
N ALA A 87 11.87 -4.55 3.69
CA ALA A 87 11.85 -5.97 3.32
C ALA A 87 10.56 -6.32 2.55
N SER A 88 10.71 -6.58 1.26
CA SER A 88 9.84 -7.50 0.53
C SER A 88 9.84 -8.86 1.25
N ASN A 89 8.68 -9.50 1.40
CA ASN A 89 8.61 -10.82 2.02
C ASN A 89 9.48 -11.80 1.20
N PRO A 90 10.34 -12.60 1.82
CA PRO A 90 11.00 -13.70 1.12
C PRO A 90 9.93 -14.65 0.56
N PRO A 91 10.18 -15.34 -0.56
CA PRO A 91 9.21 -16.28 -1.15
C PRO A 91 8.73 -17.38 -0.20
N ASN A 92 9.45 -17.63 0.91
CA ASN A 92 9.09 -18.58 1.98
C ASN A 92 9.21 -17.97 3.40
N GLY A 93 9.23 -16.64 3.53
CA GLY A 93 9.35 -15.95 4.82
C GLY A 93 7.99 -15.52 5.39
N PRO A 94 7.93 -15.09 6.67
CA PRO A 94 6.69 -14.63 7.25
C PRO A 94 6.14 -13.41 6.49
N ARG A 95 4.87 -13.47 6.08
CA ARG A 95 4.20 -12.38 5.37
C ARG A 95 3.89 -11.25 6.35
N LEU A 96 4.49 -10.08 6.13
CA LEU A 96 4.15 -8.85 6.86
C LEU A 96 2.87 -8.21 6.31
N TYR A 97 2.02 -7.78 7.23
CA TYR A 97 0.83 -6.98 6.98
C TYR A 97 0.95 -5.66 7.74
N ARG A 98 0.58 -4.55 7.11
CA ARG A 98 0.35 -3.26 7.74
C ARG A 98 -1.11 -2.89 7.55
N ALA A 99 -1.85 -2.83 8.65
CA ALA A 99 -3.27 -2.53 8.66
C ALA A 99 -3.50 -1.16 9.30
N VAL A 100 -4.27 -0.33 8.62
CA VAL A 100 -4.60 1.04 8.99
C VAL A 100 -6.11 1.09 9.17
N LEU A 101 -6.55 1.55 10.34
CA LEU A 101 -7.94 1.91 10.60
C LEU A 101 -8.02 3.42 10.62
N GLY A 102 -8.90 3.98 9.82
CA GLY A 102 -9.17 5.41 9.77
C GLY A 102 -10.64 5.71 9.55
N GLU A 103 -10.94 6.99 9.58
CA GLU A 103 -12.22 7.55 9.15
C GLU A 103 -11.99 8.42 7.92
N ASP A 104 -12.86 8.32 6.92
CA ASP A 104 -12.85 9.26 5.81
C ASP A 104 -13.48 10.61 6.18
N ARG A 105 -13.51 11.56 5.23
CA ARG A 105 -14.11 12.88 5.41
C ARG A 105 -15.62 12.87 5.72
N HIS A 106 -16.29 11.74 5.50
CA HIS A 106 -17.71 11.54 5.82
C HIS A 106 -17.90 10.80 7.15
N GLY A 107 -16.81 10.49 7.87
CA GLY A 107 -16.84 9.74 9.12
C GLY A 107 -17.02 8.23 8.94
N GLN A 108 -16.89 7.72 7.72
CA GLN A 108 -17.03 6.29 7.47
C GLN A 108 -15.76 5.55 7.91
N CYS A 109 -15.95 4.43 8.61
CA CYS A 109 -14.86 3.56 9.04
C CYS A 109 -14.22 2.87 7.82
N VAL A 110 -12.95 3.15 7.55
CA VAL A 110 -12.17 2.57 6.45
C VAL A 110 -10.99 1.79 7.02
N VAL A 111 -10.81 0.55 6.53
CA VAL A 111 -9.61 -0.23 6.79
C VAL A 111 -8.81 -0.35 5.51
N VAL A 112 -7.53 0.03 5.57
CA VAL A 112 -6.56 -0.13 4.46
C VAL A 112 -5.52 -1.15 4.90
N LEU A 113 -5.29 -2.17 4.09
CA LEU A 113 -4.40 -3.27 4.42
C LEU A 113 -3.39 -3.51 3.30
N TRP A 114 -2.13 -3.38 3.67
CA TRP A 114 -0.99 -3.58 2.80
C TRP A 114 -0.25 -4.85 3.20
N ARG A 115 0.12 -5.66 2.21
CA ARG A 115 1.01 -6.82 2.39
C ARG A 115 1.85 -7.03 1.15
N GLY A 116 3.02 -7.65 1.31
CA GLY A 116 3.70 -8.19 0.13
C GLY A 116 2.79 -9.24 -0.51
N SER A 117 2.64 -9.23 -1.84
CA SER A 117 1.78 -10.19 -2.56
C SER A 117 2.53 -11.34 -3.23
N ASP A 118 3.87 -11.38 -3.12
CA ASP A 118 4.69 -12.51 -3.56
C ASP A 118 4.11 -13.84 -3.02
N GLY A 119 3.84 -14.81 -3.90
CA GLY A 119 3.32 -16.13 -3.55
C GLY A 119 1.80 -16.18 -3.30
N LEU A 120 1.06 -15.10 -3.56
CA LEU A 120 -0.41 -15.12 -3.65
C LEU A 120 -0.89 -15.25 -5.09
N GLU A 121 -0.01 -15.03 -6.07
CA GLU A 121 -0.36 -15.11 -7.47
C GLU A 121 -0.64 -16.56 -7.85
N ASN A 122 -1.73 -16.79 -8.60
CA ASN A 122 -2.09 -18.10 -9.15
C ASN A 122 -2.24 -19.23 -8.12
N THR A 123 -2.45 -18.92 -6.84
CA THR A 123 -2.57 -19.91 -5.76
C THR A 123 -3.87 -19.67 -4.98
N PRO A 124 -5.01 -20.25 -5.39
CA PRO A 124 -6.32 -20.03 -4.76
C PRO A 124 -6.33 -20.34 -3.25
N GLU A 125 -5.60 -21.38 -2.83
CA GLU A 125 -5.48 -21.77 -1.44
C GLU A 125 -4.75 -20.72 -0.61
N ALA A 126 -3.67 -20.14 -1.15
CA ALA A 126 -2.94 -19.07 -0.48
C ALA A 126 -3.79 -17.79 -0.37
N LEU A 127 -4.58 -17.47 -1.41
CA LEU A 127 -5.53 -16.35 -1.36
C LEU A 127 -6.65 -16.58 -0.34
N GLN A 128 -7.14 -17.81 -0.22
CA GLN A 128 -8.15 -18.17 0.76
C GLN A 128 -7.58 -18.06 2.19
N GLN A 129 -6.37 -18.59 2.44
CA GLN A 129 -5.70 -18.47 3.74
C GLN A 129 -5.40 -17.01 4.11
N ASP A 130 -4.95 -16.22 3.14
CA ASP A 130 -4.70 -14.79 3.29
C ASP A 130 -5.98 -14.04 3.67
N ARG A 131 -7.09 -14.30 2.97
CA ARG A 131 -8.41 -13.77 3.31
C ARG A 131 -8.84 -14.17 4.72
N GLU A 132 -8.71 -15.43 5.08
CA GLU A 132 -9.11 -15.92 6.41
C GLU A 132 -8.29 -15.26 7.52
N PHE A 133 -6.99 -15.06 7.32
CA PHE A 133 -6.14 -14.35 8.27
C PHE A 133 -6.58 -12.89 8.43
N ILE A 134 -6.91 -12.21 7.32
CA ILE A 134 -7.43 -10.85 7.35
C ILE A 134 -8.75 -10.80 8.14
N GLU A 135 -9.72 -11.64 7.78
CA GLU A 135 -11.07 -11.60 8.34
C GLU A 135 -11.15 -12.09 9.79
N ARG A 136 -10.36 -13.11 10.17
CA ARG A 136 -10.45 -13.77 11.48
C ARG A 136 -9.43 -13.29 12.48
N THR A 137 -8.35 -12.63 12.04
CA THR A 137 -7.28 -12.15 12.92
C THR A 137 -7.10 -10.65 12.85
N ILE A 138 -6.87 -10.09 11.66
CA ILE A 138 -6.53 -8.66 11.53
C ILE A 138 -7.74 -7.78 11.84
N LEU A 139 -8.89 -8.02 11.19
CA LEU A 139 -10.07 -7.17 11.37
C LEU A 139 -10.58 -7.15 12.82
N PRO A 140 -10.76 -8.29 13.52
CA PRO A 140 -11.21 -8.27 14.91
C PRO A 140 -10.24 -7.56 15.83
N ALA A 141 -8.93 -7.73 15.62
CA ALA A 141 -7.90 -7.10 16.41
C ALA A 141 -7.80 -5.58 16.16
N LEU A 142 -8.13 -5.11 14.96
CA LEU A 142 -8.04 -3.70 14.59
C LEU A 142 -9.30 -2.92 15.02
N LEU A 143 -10.47 -3.53 14.85
CA LEU A 143 -11.77 -2.95 15.14
C LEU A 143 -12.21 -3.16 16.61
N ASP A 144 -11.38 -3.79 17.44
CA ASP A 144 -11.70 -4.20 18.83
C ASP A 144 -13.00 -5.04 18.88
N GLY A 145 -13.21 -5.91 17.89
CA GLY A 145 -14.43 -6.72 17.76
C GLY A 145 -15.66 -5.96 17.27
N ASN A 146 -15.57 -4.65 17.00
CA ASN A 146 -16.70 -3.85 16.50
C ASN A 146 -16.94 -4.08 15.00
N GLY A 147 -17.83 -5.01 14.68
CA GLY A 147 -18.48 -5.10 13.36
C GLY A 147 -17.53 -5.22 12.16
N ARG A 148 -17.96 -4.69 11.02
CA ARG A 148 -17.20 -4.65 9.75
C ARG A 148 -16.93 -3.20 9.37
N PRO A 149 -15.79 -2.91 8.71
CA PRO A 149 -15.56 -1.56 8.21
C PRO A 149 -16.52 -1.25 7.06
N ALA A 150 -16.80 0.03 6.83
CA ALA A 150 -17.59 0.46 5.69
C ALA A 150 -16.87 0.18 4.37
N ARG A 151 -15.53 0.28 4.37
CA ARG A 151 -14.65 -0.08 3.26
C ARG A 151 -13.44 -0.88 3.73
N LEU A 152 -13.07 -1.91 2.98
CA LEU A 152 -11.87 -2.71 3.20
C LEU A 152 -11.01 -2.66 1.93
N LEU A 153 -9.95 -1.86 1.95
CA LEU A 153 -9.02 -1.69 0.85
C LEU A 153 -7.82 -2.62 1.04
N VAL A 154 -7.51 -3.43 0.03
CA VAL A 154 -6.45 -4.44 0.06
C VAL A 154 -5.70 -4.42 -1.27
N ASN A 155 -4.36 -4.45 -1.24
CA ASN A 155 -3.59 -4.53 -2.48
C ASN A 155 -3.77 -5.91 -3.16
N GLN A 156 -3.80 -5.93 -4.48
CA GLN A 156 -3.98 -7.14 -5.27
C GLN A 156 -2.76 -8.10 -5.14
N PRO A 157 -3.00 -9.42 -5.34
CA PRO A 157 -4.29 -10.07 -5.52
C PRO A 157 -5.01 -10.30 -4.18
N PHE A 158 -6.33 -10.46 -4.21
CA PHE A 158 -7.16 -10.87 -3.07
C PHE A 158 -8.44 -11.57 -3.56
N THR A 159 -9.19 -12.18 -2.65
CA THR A 159 -10.52 -12.75 -2.90
C THR A 159 -11.52 -12.28 -1.84
N GLY A 160 -12.81 -12.28 -2.18
CA GLY A 160 -13.88 -11.85 -1.28
C GLY A 160 -14.37 -10.41 -1.51
N ALA A 161 -14.78 -9.75 -0.42
CA ALA A 161 -15.49 -8.47 -0.46
C ALA A 161 -14.58 -7.23 -0.34
N ALA A 162 -13.26 -7.40 -0.39
CA ALA A 162 -12.33 -6.28 -0.36
C ALA A 162 -12.36 -5.48 -1.68
N GLU A 163 -11.93 -4.24 -1.59
CA GLU A 163 -11.72 -3.33 -2.71
C GLU A 163 -10.22 -3.22 -3.01
N ALA A 164 -9.86 -3.08 -4.29
CA ALA A 164 -8.47 -2.92 -4.71
C ALA A 164 -7.92 -1.54 -4.34
N ILE A 165 -6.69 -1.49 -3.84
CA ILE A 165 -5.97 -0.23 -3.56
C ILE A 165 -5.51 0.44 -4.86
N GLU A 166 -5.18 -0.36 -5.87
CA GLU A 166 -4.48 0.05 -7.08
C GLU A 166 -5.22 1.13 -7.89
N PRO A 167 -6.55 1.06 -8.09
CA PRO A 167 -7.27 2.12 -8.79
C PRO A 167 -7.21 3.46 -8.04
N GLU A 168 -7.33 3.45 -6.71
CA GLU A 168 -7.24 4.66 -5.88
C GLU A 168 -5.81 5.21 -5.87
N PHE A 169 -4.81 4.32 -5.74
CA PHE A 169 -3.40 4.69 -5.82
C PHE A 169 -3.08 5.37 -7.15
N HIS A 170 -3.46 4.75 -8.27
CA HIS A 170 -3.21 5.32 -9.59
C HIS A 170 -3.92 6.67 -9.77
N ARG A 171 -5.19 6.77 -9.36
CA ARG A 171 -5.95 8.02 -9.43
C ARG A 171 -5.31 9.14 -8.60
N LEU A 172 -4.84 8.84 -7.40
CA LEU A 172 -4.32 9.85 -6.48
C LEU A 172 -2.87 10.26 -6.78
N MET A 173 -2.08 9.36 -7.35
CA MET A 173 -0.67 9.60 -7.64
C MET A 173 -0.44 10.12 -9.06
N PHE A 174 -1.28 9.73 -10.03
CA PHE A 174 -0.99 9.97 -11.45
C PHE A 174 -2.11 10.66 -12.22
N ALA A 175 -3.25 11.00 -11.59
CA ALA A 175 -4.23 11.84 -12.26
C ALA A 175 -3.63 13.24 -12.49
N PRO A 176 -3.84 13.84 -13.68
CA PRO A 176 -3.45 15.22 -13.92
C PRO A 176 -4.14 16.13 -12.90
N LEU A 177 -3.37 17.03 -12.28
CA LEU A 177 -3.95 18.17 -11.57
C LEU A 177 -4.64 19.02 -12.63
N GLY A 178 -5.98 19.01 -12.62
CA GLY A 178 -6.81 19.86 -13.47
C GLY A 178 -6.64 21.35 -13.16
#